data_AF-A0A0G3BDK1-F1
#
_entry.id   AF-A0A0G3BDK1-F1
#
_cell.length_a   1.000
_cell.length_b   1.000
_cell.length_c   1.000
_cell.angle_alpha   90.00
_cell.angle_beta   90.00
_cell.angle_gamma   90.00
#
_symmetry.space_group_name_H-M   'P 1'
#
loop_
_entity.id
_entity.type
_entity.pdbx_description
1 polymer ?
#
loop_
_entity_poly.entity_id
_entity_poly.type
_entity_poly.pdbx_seq_one_letter_code
_entity_poly.pdbx_strand_id
1 'polypeptide(L)' 'MQPSPSSKLSWIERCAECLITRRPEIDIDQAVELAAELWDDDDEWPSPEKAAEHAAEEASRRRLDLARRVRRNPVH' A
#
# COMPACT_ATOMS: atom_id res chain seq x y z
N MET A 1 19.31 -22.33 -12.00
CA MET A 1 17.95 -22.26 -11.42
C MET A 1 17.51 -20.83 -11.52
N GLN A 2 16.69 -20.50 -12.53
CA GLN A 2 16.11 -19.17 -12.64
C GLN A 2 14.90 -19.12 -11.68
N PRO A 3 14.75 -18.08 -10.85
CA PRO A 3 13.54 -17.93 -10.05
C PRO A 3 12.36 -17.77 -11.02
N SER A 4 11.33 -18.60 -10.87
CA SER A 4 10.06 -18.46 -11.59
C SER A 4 9.59 -17.00 -11.50
N PRO A 5 9.05 -16.39 -12.57
CA PRO A 5 8.46 -15.06 -12.45
C PRO A 5 7.46 -15.13 -11.31
N SER A 6 7.65 -14.33 -10.26
CA SER A 6 6.71 -14.19 -9.18
C SER A 6 5.36 -13.89 -9.82
N SER A 7 4.43 -14.86 -9.83
CA SER A 7 3.13 -14.67 -10.44
C SER A 7 2.53 -13.38 -9.86
N LYS A 8 2.01 -12.50 -10.72
CA LYS A 8 1.38 -11.22 -10.33
C LYS A 8 0.54 -11.35 -9.05
N LEU A 9 -0.25 -12.42 -8.95
CA LEU A 9 -1.05 -12.74 -7.78
C LEU A 9 -0.22 -12.90 -6.50
N SER A 10 0.87 -13.68 -6.53
CA SER A 10 1.74 -13.88 -5.37
C SER A 10 2.48 -12.61 -4.92
N TRP A 11 2.75 -11.69 -5.86
CA TRP A 11 3.30 -10.38 -5.52
C TRP A 11 2.25 -9.51 -4.83
N ILE A 12 1.05 -9.44 -5.39
CA ILE A 12 -0.08 -8.69 -4.85
C ILE A 12 -0.46 -9.21 -3.47
N GLU A 13 -0.53 -10.53 -3.29
CA GLU A 13 -0.83 -11.17 -2.00
C GLU A 13 0.20 -10.77 -0.93
N ARG A 14 1.50 -10.87 -1.23
CA ARG A 14 2.56 -10.45 -0.28
C ARG A 14 2.52 -8.96 0.03
N CYS A 15 2.26 -8.14 -0.98
CA CYS A 15 2.15 -6.70 -0.81
C CYS A 15 0.95 -6.36 0.09
N ALA A 16 -0.21 -6.99 -0.16
CA ALA A 16 -1.43 -6.83 0.62
C ALA A 16 -1.26 -7.32 2.08
N GLU A 17 -0.64 -8.49 2.30
CA GLU A 17 -0.34 -8.99 3.65
C GLU A 17 0.54 -7.99 4.43
N CYS A 18 1.55 -7.43 3.77
CA CYS A 18 2.44 -6.45 4.39
C CYS A 18 1.71 -5.13 4.69
N LEU A 19 0.85 -4.69 3.78
CA LEU A 19 -0.01 -3.52 3.94
C LEU A 19 -0.96 -3.68 5.15
N ILE A 20 -1.68 -4.79 5.26
CA ILE A 20 -2.59 -5.08 6.37
C ILE A 20 -1.84 -5.11 7.70
N THR A 21 -0.66 -5.76 7.72
CA THR A 21 0.18 -5.86 8.92
C THR A 21 0.62 -4.48 9.43
N ARG A 22 0.95 -3.56 8.50
CA ARG A 22 1.38 -2.19 8.82
C ARG A 22 0.21 -1.23 9.07
N ARG A 23 -0.93 -1.48 8.43
CA ARG A 23 -2.13 -0.64 8.43
C ARG A 23 -3.34 -1.51 8.79
N PRO A 24 -3.48 -1.93 10.07
CA PRO A 24 -4.63 -2.74 10.49
C PRO A 24 -5.98 -2.02 10.37
N GLU A 25 -5.96 -0.73 10.00
CA GLU A 25 -7.12 0.11 9.73
C GLU A 25 -7.69 -0.01 8.31
N ILE A 26 -6.98 -0.68 7.39
CA ILE A 26 -7.48 -0.95 6.03
C ILE A 26 -7.99 -2.38 5.92
N ASP A 27 -9.06 -2.58 5.15
CA ASP A 27 -9.60 -3.90 4.87
C ASP A 27 -8.76 -4.66 3.84
N ILE A 28 -8.98 -5.97 3.76
CA ILE A 28 -8.27 -6.85 2.80
C ILE A 28 -8.52 -6.38 1.36
N ASP A 29 -9.75 -6.02 1.00
CA ASP A 29 -10.08 -5.53 -0.33
C ASP A 29 -9.28 -4.25 -0.67
N GLN A 30 -9.23 -3.29 0.25
CA GLN A 30 -8.46 -2.06 0.08
C GLN A 30 -6.95 -2.34 -0.05
N ALA A 31 -6.43 -3.30 0.71
CA ALA A 31 -5.04 -3.70 0.63
C ALA A 31 -4.70 -4.37 -0.72
N VAL A 32 -5.61 -5.20 -1.25
CA VAL A 32 -5.47 -5.84 -2.55
C VAL A 32 -5.59 -4.82 -3.69
N GLU A 33 -6.50 -3.86 -3.61
CA GLU A 33 -6.62 -2.77 -4.59
C GLU A 33 -5.33 -1.94 -4.65
N LEU A 34 -4.82 -1.50 -3.50
CA LEU A 34 -3.55 -0.77 -3.41
C LEU A 34 -2.37 -1.59 -3.92
N ALA A 35 -2.31 -2.87 -3.57
CA ALA A 35 -1.28 -3.78 -4.07
C ALA A 35 -1.38 -3.98 -5.59
N ALA A 36 -2.59 -4.04 -6.16
CA ALA A 36 -2.78 -4.15 -7.60
C ALA A 36 -2.35 -2.88 -8.34
N GLU A 37 -2.59 -1.70 -7.79
CA GLU A 37 -2.10 -0.42 -8.33
C GLU A 37 -0.56 -0.39 -8.32
N LEU A 38 0.08 -0.80 -7.23
CA LEU A 38 1.55 -0.82 -7.12
C LEU A 38 2.23 -1.81 -8.06
N TRP A 39 1.52 -2.88 -8.45
CA TRP A 39 2.01 -3.83 -9.45
C TRP A 39 2.09 -3.20 -10.84
N ASP A 40 1.22 -2.25 -11.17
CA ASP A 40 1.29 -1.56 -12.48
C ASP A 40 2.62 -0.79 -12.61
N ASP A 41 3.20 -0.39 -11.47
CA ASP A 41 4.53 0.21 -11.33
C ASP A 41 5.62 -0.78 -10.83
N ASP A 42 5.45 -2.11 -10.99
CA ASP A 42 6.38 -3.13 -10.45
C ASP A 42 7.85 -2.93 -10.89
N ASP A 43 8.10 -2.37 -12.07
CA ASP A 43 9.45 -2.10 -12.58
C ASP A 43 10.21 -1.07 -11.71
N GLU A 44 9.50 -0.21 -10.97
CA GLU A 44 10.08 0.77 -10.04
C GLU A 44 10.38 0.18 -8.65
N TRP A 45 9.78 -0.97 -8.32
CA TRP A 45 9.84 -1.54 -6.98
C TRP A 45 10.79 -2.74 -6.90
N PRO A 46 11.83 -2.69 -6.04
CA PRO A 46 12.76 -3.82 -5.92
C PRO A 46 12.14 -5.05 -5.24
N SER A 47 11.02 -4.88 -4.52
CA SER A 47 10.28 -5.98 -3.89
C SER A 47 8.86 -5.55 -3.48
N PRO A 48 7.88 -6.50 -3.37
CA PRO A 48 6.52 -6.20 -2.92
C PRO A 48 6.46 -5.60 -1.52
N GLU A 49 7.37 -5.98 -0.63
CA GLU A 49 7.46 -5.44 0.73
C GLU A 49 7.89 -3.97 0.73
N LYS A 50 8.75 -3.57 -0.22
CA LYS A 50 9.18 -2.18 -0.39
C LYS A 50 8.09 -1.32 -0.98
N ALA A 51 7.37 -1.83 -1.97
CA ALA A 51 6.16 -1.18 -2.51
C ALA A 51 5.11 -0.98 -1.40
N ALA A 52 4.82 -2.03 -0.62
CA ALA A 52 3.88 -1.97 0.50
C ALA A 52 4.31 -0.97 1.58
N GLU A 53 5.59 -0.94 1.93
CA GLU A 53 6.14 0.03 2.88
C GLU A 53 5.91 1.47 2.40
N HIS A 54 6.26 1.76 1.15
CA HIS A 54 6.08 3.08 0.57
C HIS A 54 4.62 3.51 0.54
N ALA A 55 3.73 2.63 0.08
CA ALA A 55 2.30 2.89 0.03
C ALA A 55 1.68 3.09 1.43
N ALA A 56 2.10 2.30 2.42
CA ALA A 56 1.68 2.48 3.81
C ALA A 56 2.14 3.83 4.38
N GLU A 57 3.36 4.26 4.06
CA GLU A 57 3.88 5.58 4.45
C GLU A 57 3.11 6.72 3.77
N GLU A 58 2.88 6.62 2.46
CA GLU A 58 2.10 7.62 1.71
C GLU A 58 0.66 7.74 2.21
N ALA A 59 -0.02 6.61 2.43
CA ALA A 59 -1.36 6.59 2.97
C ALA A 59 -1.41 7.25 4.36
N SER A 60 -0.41 6.98 5.20
CA SER A 60 -0.28 7.59 6.53
C SER A 60 -0.04 9.10 6.43
N ARG A 61 0.79 9.55 5.49
CA ARG A 61 1.02 10.98 5.21
C ARG A 61 -0.26 11.67 4.75
N ARG A 62 -0.98 11.09 3.78
CA ARG A 62 -2.27 11.62 3.29
C ARG A 62 -3.31 11.72 4.41
N ARG A 63 -3.36 10.73 5.31
CA ARG A 63 -4.24 10.74 6.48
C ARG A 63 -3.87 11.84 7.48
N LEU A 64 -2.58 12.05 7.76
CA LEU A 64 -2.10 13.14 8.62
C LEU A 64 -2.44 14.51 8.02
N ASP A 65 -2.29 14.66 6.70
CA ASP A 65 -2.68 15.88 5.98
C ASP A 65 -4.18 16.16 6.08
N LEU A 66 -5.01 15.12 5.90
CA LEU A 66 -6.46 15.25 6.06
C LEU A 66 -6.84 15.63 7.50
N ALA A 67 -6.26 14.96 8.51
CA ALA A 67 -6.50 15.29 9.91
C ALA A 67 -6.08 16.74 10.25
N ARG A 68 -4.97 17.21 9.67
CA ARG A 68 -4.49 18.60 9.82
C ARG A 68 -5.44 19.60 9.15
N ARG A 69 -5.97 19.28 7.98
CA ARG A 69 -6.97 20.11 7.27
C ARG A 69 -8.29 20.18 8.04
N VAL A 70 -8.78 19.05 8.56
CA VAL A 70 -10.00 19.00 9.38
C VAL A 70 -9.84 19.85 10.66
N ARG A 71 -8.69 19.76 11.34
CA ARG A 71 -8.40 20.63 12.50
C ARG A 71 -8.32 22.12 12.15
N ARG A 72 -7.90 22.47 10.92
CA ARG A 72 -7.76 23.87 10.48
C ARG A 72 -9.07 24.46 9.94
N ASN A 73 -10.06 23.63 9.63
CA ASN A 73 -11.37 24.06 9.16
C ASN A 73 -12.46 23.36 9.99
N PRO A 74 -12.67 23.78 11.26
CA PRO A 74 -13.90 23.41 11.95
C PRO A 74 -15.03 24.07 11.17
N VAL A 75 -15.81 23.26 10.45
CA VAL A 75 -17.05 23.72 9.81
C VAL A 75 -17.90 24.33 10.93
N HIS A 76 -18.06 25.66 10.86
CA HIS A 76 -18.92 26.46 11.75
C HIS A 76 -20.39 26.28 11.38
#